data_AF-A0A1I0IGU1-F1
#
_entry.id   AF-A0A1I0IGU1-F1
#
_cell.length_a   1.000
_cell.length_b   1.000
_cell.length_c   1.000
_cell.angle_alpha   90.00
_cell.angle_beta   90.00
_cell.angle_gamma   90.00
#
_symmetry.space_group_name_H-M   'P 1'
#
loop_
_entity.id
_entity.type
_entity.pdbx_description
1 polymer ?
#
loop_
_entity_poly.entity_id
_entity_poly.type
_entity_poly.pdbx_seq_one_letter_code
_entity_poly.pdbx_strand_id
1 'polypeptide(L)'
;MKQDMIVILDLGSTENTVVAREIRSMGVYSEIHPHDIGVEGLKKLENVKGIILNGGENRVVDGAAVDVDPALYECGIPVIAIDHPTAKCTACYDEIPDKEALKAFVFGQCHAEANWNMKNFIEDQVELMRRQVGDRKVLLALSGGVDSSVVAALLLKAIGNQLVCVHVNHGLMRKNESESVVEVFKNQLHANLIYVDAVERFLGKLENVSDPEQKRKIIGSEFIRVFEEEARKLDGIDFLGQGTIYPDIIESGTKTAKMVKSHHNVGGLPEDLKFELVEPLKQLFKDEVRACGVELGLPHSMVYRQPFPGPGLGVRCLGAITRDRLEAVRESDAILRDEFEKAGLDQKVWQYFTVVPNFKSVGVKHNARSFEYMVIIRAINTIDAMSASVEQVPWDVLLKITDRILDEVENVNRVCYDLSPKPPATIEFE
;
A
#
# COMPACT_ATOMS: atom_id res chain seq x y z
N MET A 1 0.37 -8.96 -22.38
CA MET A 1 -0.63 -7.95 -21.97
C MET A 1 -1.22 -7.35 -23.24
N LYS A 2 -2.55 -7.21 -23.33
CA LYS A 2 -3.19 -6.80 -24.59
C LYS A 2 -3.35 -5.29 -24.76
N GLN A 3 -3.10 -4.53 -23.69
CA GLN A 3 -3.27 -3.09 -23.65
C GLN A 3 -2.14 -2.36 -24.36
N ASP A 4 -2.48 -1.20 -24.89
CA ASP A 4 -1.54 -0.29 -25.51
C ASP A 4 -0.73 0.44 -24.44
N MET A 5 0.57 0.59 -24.67
CA MET A 5 1.50 1.09 -23.67
C MET A 5 2.28 2.31 -24.15
N ILE A 6 2.39 3.31 -23.27
CA ILE A 6 3.34 4.41 -23.39
C ILE A 6 4.51 4.17 -22.42
N VAL A 7 5.73 4.14 -22.94
CA VAL A 7 6.93 4.01 -22.12
C VAL A 7 7.44 5.39 -21.73
N ILE A 8 7.73 5.58 -20.46
CA ILE A 8 8.35 6.79 -19.91
C ILE A 8 9.79 6.44 -19.57
N LEU A 9 10.76 7.08 -20.20
CA LEU A 9 12.17 6.89 -19.87
C LEU A 9 12.58 7.92 -18.83
N ASP A 10 13.04 7.44 -17.67
CA ASP A 10 13.53 8.28 -16.59
C ASP A 10 14.93 8.79 -16.90
N LEU A 11 15.02 10.09 -17.24
CA LEU A 11 16.26 10.82 -17.45
C LEU A 11 16.61 11.71 -16.24
N GLY A 12 16.06 11.44 -15.05
CA GLY A 12 16.35 12.17 -13.81
C GLY A 12 15.22 13.09 -13.32
N SER A 13 13.98 12.83 -13.74
CA SER A 13 12.81 13.58 -13.29
C SER A 13 12.33 13.14 -11.91
N THR A 14 11.90 14.08 -11.07
CA THR A 14 11.13 13.76 -9.86
C THR A 14 9.67 13.46 -10.17
N GLU A 15 9.21 13.83 -11.37
CA GLU A 15 7.79 13.83 -11.77
C GLU A 15 7.42 12.65 -12.69
N ASN A 16 8.27 11.61 -12.78
CA ASN A 16 7.98 10.42 -13.61
C ASN A 16 6.62 9.78 -13.28
N THR A 17 6.28 9.71 -12.00
CA THR A 17 5.00 9.14 -11.56
C THR A 17 3.81 10.02 -11.92
N VAL A 18 3.99 11.34 -12.01
CA VAL A 18 2.95 12.28 -12.44
C VAL A 18 2.63 12.06 -13.90
N VAL A 19 3.65 12.00 -14.77
CA VAL A 19 3.47 11.70 -16.20
C VAL A 19 2.79 10.34 -16.38
N ALA A 20 3.26 9.30 -15.67
CA ALA A 20 2.65 7.97 -15.73
C ALA A 20 1.17 8.02 -15.35
N ARG A 21 0.82 8.69 -14.26
CA ARG A 21 -0.58 8.82 -13.79
C ARG A 21 -1.45 9.59 -14.78
N GLU A 22 -0.94 10.64 -15.42
CA GLU A 22 -1.69 11.36 -16.45
C GLU A 22 -2.02 10.46 -17.64
N ILE A 23 -1.06 9.64 -18.11
CA ILE A 23 -1.31 8.64 -19.15
C ILE A 23 -2.37 7.62 -18.71
N ARG A 24 -2.21 7.02 -17.51
CA ARG A 24 -3.20 6.06 -16.96
C ARG A 24 -4.59 6.67 -16.85
N SER A 25 -4.70 7.96 -16.48
CA SER A 25 -5.98 8.67 -16.36
C SER A 25 -6.73 8.81 -17.68
N MET A 26 -6.03 8.69 -18.81
CA MET A 26 -6.61 8.72 -20.16
C MET A 26 -7.03 7.32 -20.64
N GLY A 27 -6.86 6.28 -19.82
CA GLY A 27 -7.20 4.91 -20.16
C GLY A 27 -6.15 4.22 -21.03
N VAL A 28 -4.89 4.65 -20.98
CA VAL A 28 -3.76 3.99 -21.66
C VAL A 28 -2.75 3.50 -20.64
N TYR A 29 -2.19 2.31 -20.82
CA TYR A 29 -1.19 1.77 -19.91
C TYR A 29 0.13 2.53 -20.05
N SER A 30 0.90 2.60 -18.97
CA SER A 30 2.20 3.28 -18.99
C SER A 30 3.21 2.65 -18.04
N GLU A 31 4.48 2.58 -18.45
CA GLU A 31 5.58 2.11 -17.61
C GLU A 31 6.77 3.07 -17.67
N ILE A 32 7.29 3.40 -16.50
CA ILE A 32 8.57 4.06 -16.26
C ILE A 32 9.68 3.01 -16.35
N HIS A 33 10.67 3.28 -17.20
CA HIS A 33 11.87 2.48 -17.39
C HIS A 33 13.12 3.36 -17.31
N PRO A 34 14.29 2.79 -16.96
CA PRO A 34 15.55 3.51 -17.04
C PRO A 34 15.86 4.00 -18.46
N HIS A 35 16.50 5.17 -18.59
CA HIS A 35 16.94 5.71 -19.88
C HIS A 35 17.85 4.76 -20.69
N ASP A 36 18.54 3.82 -20.03
CA ASP A 36 19.51 2.89 -20.63
C ASP A 36 18.88 1.57 -21.13
N ILE A 37 17.53 1.45 -21.17
CA ILE A 37 16.82 0.24 -21.66
C ILE A 37 17.20 -0.15 -23.10
N GLY A 38 17.50 0.84 -23.94
CA GLY A 38 17.84 0.67 -25.36
C GLY A 38 16.70 0.09 -26.22
N VAL A 39 16.93 0.04 -27.54
CA VAL A 39 15.93 -0.46 -28.52
C VAL A 39 15.59 -1.94 -28.27
N GLU A 40 16.59 -2.76 -27.97
CA GLU A 40 16.40 -4.20 -27.74
C GLU A 40 15.62 -4.49 -26.45
N GLY A 41 15.76 -3.64 -25.43
CA GLY A 41 14.93 -3.73 -24.22
C GLY A 41 13.48 -3.35 -24.52
N LEU A 42 13.24 -2.27 -25.26
CA LEU A 42 11.88 -1.86 -25.66
C LEU A 42 11.17 -2.90 -26.52
N LYS A 43 11.87 -3.55 -27.46
CA LYS A 43 11.29 -4.62 -28.29
C LYS A 43 10.82 -5.85 -27.50
N LYS A 44 11.31 -6.04 -26.27
CA LYS A 44 10.84 -7.11 -25.37
C LYS A 44 9.54 -6.74 -24.67
N LEU A 45 9.19 -5.46 -24.64
CA LEU A 45 7.92 -4.99 -24.10
C LEU A 45 6.84 -5.17 -25.17
N GLU A 46 5.66 -5.62 -24.73
CA GLU A 46 4.52 -5.84 -25.62
C GLU A 46 3.76 -4.53 -25.84
N ASN A 47 3.27 -4.29 -27.06
CA ASN A 47 2.35 -3.19 -27.42
C ASN A 47 2.84 -1.77 -27.06
N VAL A 48 4.14 -1.50 -27.17
CA VAL A 48 4.67 -0.12 -27.08
C VAL A 48 4.12 0.72 -28.24
N LYS A 49 3.40 1.79 -27.94
CA LYS A 49 2.84 2.74 -28.91
C LYS A 49 3.58 4.07 -28.97
N GLY A 50 4.23 4.47 -27.87
CA GLY A 50 4.90 5.75 -27.77
C GLY A 50 5.94 5.77 -26.65
N ILE A 51 6.89 6.70 -26.76
CA ILE A 51 7.95 6.92 -25.79
C ILE A 51 7.93 8.38 -25.34
N ILE A 52 8.00 8.61 -24.02
CA ILE A 52 8.17 9.93 -23.42
C ILE A 52 9.54 9.94 -22.74
N LEU A 53 10.45 10.78 -23.21
CA LEU A 53 11.72 11.06 -22.53
C LEU A 53 11.44 12.08 -21.44
N ASN A 54 11.55 11.69 -20.17
CA ASN A 54 11.23 12.57 -19.06
C ASN A 54 12.50 12.99 -18.33
N GLY A 55 13.02 14.14 -18.73
CA GLY A 55 14.13 14.83 -18.08
C GLY A 55 13.71 15.55 -16.81
N GLY A 56 14.67 16.17 -16.15
CA GLY A 56 14.46 16.88 -14.90
C GLY A 56 15.75 17.36 -14.26
N GLU A 57 15.65 17.78 -13.00
CA GLU A 57 16.77 18.35 -12.24
C GLU A 57 17.96 17.39 -12.07
N ASN A 58 17.72 16.07 -12.08
CA ASN A 58 18.77 15.06 -11.89
C ASN A 58 19.31 14.52 -13.23
N ARG A 59 19.10 15.21 -14.35
CA ARG A 59 19.57 14.80 -15.68
C ARG A 59 21.09 14.89 -15.89
N VAL A 60 21.84 15.28 -14.88
CA VAL A 60 23.30 15.28 -14.89
C VAL A 60 23.79 14.43 -13.73
N VAL A 61 24.46 13.31 -14.04
CA VAL A 61 25.05 12.40 -13.06
C VAL A 61 26.56 12.42 -13.26
N ASP A 62 27.31 12.73 -12.20
CA ASP A 62 28.77 12.84 -12.22
C ASP A 62 29.34 13.77 -13.32
N GLY A 63 28.60 14.83 -13.64
CA GLY A 63 28.99 15.81 -14.68
C GLY A 63 28.70 15.37 -16.11
N ALA A 64 28.15 14.17 -16.32
CA ALA A 64 27.68 13.68 -17.61
C ALA A 64 26.16 13.85 -17.72
N ALA A 65 25.69 14.37 -18.85
CA ALA A 65 24.26 14.42 -19.14
C ALA A 65 23.72 13.00 -19.36
N VAL A 66 22.61 12.70 -18.69
CA VAL A 66 21.81 11.50 -18.92
C VAL A 66 21.09 11.70 -20.25
N ASP A 67 21.31 10.78 -21.18
CA ASP A 67 20.65 10.78 -22.48
C ASP A 67 20.31 9.34 -22.87
N VAL A 68 19.49 9.20 -23.90
CA VAL A 68 19.09 7.90 -24.42
C VAL A 68 19.96 7.45 -25.58
N ASP A 69 19.90 6.16 -25.89
CA ASP A 69 20.46 5.61 -27.13
C ASP A 69 19.84 6.34 -28.35
N PRO A 70 20.64 7.01 -29.21
CA PRO A 70 20.13 7.70 -30.40
C PRO A 70 19.30 6.80 -31.32
N ALA A 71 19.53 5.49 -31.32
CA ALA A 71 18.75 4.54 -32.11
C ALA A 71 17.25 4.51 -31.72
N LEU A 72 16.88 5.00 -30.52
CA LEU A 72 15.48 5.14 -30.13
C LEU A 72 14.71 6.11 -31.03
N TYR A 73 15.34 7.19 -31.51
CA TYR A 73 14.67 8.14 -32.39
C TYR A 73 14.38 7.55 -33.78
N GLU A 74 15.07 6.48 -34.15
CA GLU A 74 14.98 5.82 -35.45
C GLU A 74 14.17 4.51 -35.41
N CYS A 75 13.69 4.10 -34.23
CA CYS A 75 13.02 2.81 -34.04
C CYS A 75 11.58 2.74 -34.56
N GLY A 76 11.05 3.83 -35.11
CA GLY A 76 9.71 3.92 -35.69
C GLY A 76 8.57 4.06 -34.68
N ILE A 77 8.90 4.19 -33.38
CA ILE A 77 7.95 4.50 -32.32
C ILE A 77 7.94 6.02 -32.09
N PRO A 78 6.77 6.69 -32.05
CA PRO A 78 6.68 8.12 -31.74
C PRO A 78 7.34 8.48 -30.40
N VAL A 79 8.12 9.56 -30.41
CA VAL A 79 8.86 10.04 -29.24
C VAL A 79 8.54 11.51 -28.98
N ILE A 80 8.30 11.86 -27.73
CA ILE A 80 8.32 13.25 -27.23
C ILE A 80 9.30 13.37 -26.07
N ALA A 81 9.69 14.60 -25.77
CA ALA A 81 10.58 14.90 -24.65
C ALA A 81 10.02 15.98 -23.74
N ILE A 82 10.25 15.85 -22.45
CA ILE A 82 9.90 16.80 -21.39
C ILE A 82 11.20 17.14 -20.64
N ASP A 83 11.52 18.43 -20.50
CA ASP A 83 12.75 18.96 -19.88
C ASP A 83 14.05 18.23 -20.32
N HIS A 84 14.15 17.93 -21.63
CA HIS A 84 15.32 17.31 -22.25
C HIS A 84 15.81 18.10 -23.47
N PRO A 85 16.62 19.14 -23.28
CA PRO A 85 17.01 20.07 -24.36
C PRO A 85 17.83 19.45 -25.51
N THR A 86 18.50 18.32 -25.27
CA THR A 86 19.30 17.62 -26.30
C THR A 86 18.48 16.60 -27.09
N ALA A 87 17.18 16.45 -26.79
CA ALA A 87 16.31 15.52 -27.48
C ALA A 87 16.21 15.83 -28.97
N LYS A 88 16.19 14.77 -29.79
CA LYS A 88 16.11 14.86 -31.26
C LYS A 88 14.71 14.54 -31.81
N CYS A 89 13.69 14.65 -30.97
CA CYS A 89 12.31 14.37 -31.35
C CYS A 89 11.57 15.62 -31.84
N THR A 90 10.45 15.40 -32.54
CA THR A 90 9.65 16.45 -33.18
C THR A 90 8.89 17.34 -32.21
N ALA A 91 8.62 16.88 -30.98
CA ALA A 91 8.02 17.71 -29.93
C ALA A 91 8.82 17.60 -28.63
N CYS A 92 9.29 18.75 -28.16
CA CYS A 92 10.01 18.92 -26.92
C CYS A 92 9.29 19.99 -26.08
N TYR A 93 9.07 19.69 -24.81
CA TYR A 93 8.40 20.57 -23.85
C TYR A 93 9.38 20.92 -22.73
N ASP A 94 9.37 22.17 -22.27
CA ASP A 94 10.19 22.58 -21.13
C ASP A 94 9.63 22.07 -19.79
N GLU A 95 8.31 21.90 -19.71
CA GLU A 95 7.59 21.39 -18.54
C GLU A 95 6.59 20.30 -18.97
N ILE A 96 6.00 19.57 -18.01
CA ILE A 96 4.97 18.57 -18.31
C ILE A 96 3.84 19.25 -19.10
N PRO A 97 3.56 18.81 -20.34
CA PRO A 97 2.55 19.45 -21.17
C PRO A 97 1.15 19.23 -20.60
N ASP A 98 0.22 20.11 -20.97
CA ASP A 98 -1.17 19.97 -20.56
C ASP A 98 -1.81 18.68 -21.10
N LYS A 99 -2.97 18.34 -20.53
CA LYS A 99 -3.67 17.11 -20.87
C LYS A 99 -4.08 17.02 -22.34
N GLU A 100 -4.35 18.14 -23.01
CA GLU A 100 -4.74 18.14 -24.42
C GLU A 100 -3.55 17.86 -25.33
N ALA A 101 -2.38 18.42 -25.03
CA ALA A 101 -1.12 18.10 -25.70
C ALA A 101 -0.72 16.63 -25.49
N LEU A 102 -0.84 16.10 -24.26
CA LEU A 102 -0.61 14.68 -24.00
C LEU A 102 -1.59 13.78 -24.78
N LYS A 103 -2.88 14.13 -24.84
CA LYS A 103 -3.86 13.39 -25.67
C LYS A 103 -3.50 13.42 -27.15
N ALA A 104 -3.05 14.56 -27.67
CA ALA A 104 -2.65 14.69 -29.07
C ALA A 104 -1.47 13.76 -29.39
N PHE A 105 -0.52 13.61 -28.47
CA PHE A 105 0.54 12.63 -28.61
C PHE A 105 0.02 11.19 -28.51
N VAL A 106 -0.68 10.84 -27.43
CA VAL A 106 -1.12 9.47 -27.13
C VAL A 106 -2.10 8.91 -28.17
N PHE A 107 -3.15 9.67 -28.49
CA PHE A 107 -4.19 9.21 -29.42
C PHE A 107 -3.91 9.63 -30.87
N GLY A 108 -3.33 10.82 -31.05
CA GLY A 108 -3.10 11.38 -32.39
C GLY A 108 -1.86 10.83 -33.08
N GLN A 109 -0.71 10.80 -32.39
CA GLN A 109 0.57 10.35 -32.96
C GLN A 109 0.85 8.88 -32.70
N CYS A 110 0.62 8.40 -31.47
CA CYS A 110 0.88 7.01 -31.10
C CYS A 110 -0.24 6.06 -31.53
N HIS A 111 -1.42 6.60 -31.86
CA HIS A 111 -2.62 5.82 -32.18
C HIS A 111 -2.95 4.76 -31.12
N ALA A 112 -2.67 5.07 -29.84
CA ALA A 112 -2.99 4.17 -28.74
C ALA A 112 -4.50 4.14 -28.51
N GLU A 113 -5.04 2.99 -28.13
CA GLU A 113 -6.43 2.84 -27.72
C GLU A 113 -6.58 3.02 -26.20
N ALA A 114 -7.71 3.60 -25.78
CA ALA A 114 -8.06 3.74 -24.36
C ALA A 114 -8.55 2.39 -23.76
N ASN A 115 -7.67 1.38 -23.80
CA ASN A 115 -7.99 0.00 -23.43
C ASN A 115 -7.48 -0.42 -22.03
N TRP A 116 -6.88 0.51 -21.28
CA TRP A 116 -6.53 0.34 -19.87
C TRP A 116 -7.69 0.75 -18.95
N ASN A 117 -8.34 -0.25 -18.37
CA ASN A 117 -9.34 -0.10 -17.32
C ASN A 117 -9.36 -1.36 -16.45
N MET A 118 -9.95 -1.28 -15.25
CA MET A 118 -9.88 -2.35 -14.27
C MET A 118 -10.56 -3.65 -14.74
N LYS A 119 -11.61 -3.56 -15.55
CA LYS A 119 -12.26 -4.74 -16.12
C LYS A 119 -11.31 -5.50 -17.05
N ASN A 120 -10.73 -4.82 -18.03
CA ASN A 120 -9.78 -5.41 -18.98
C ASN A 120 -8.53 -5.92 -18.25
N PHE A 121 -8.03 -5.16 -17.27
CA PHE A 121 -6.89 -5.55 -16.45
C PHE A 121 -7.17 -6.86 -15.70
N ILE A 122 -8.32 -6.98 -15.03
CA ILE A 122 -8.70 -8.19 -14.30
C ILE A 122 -8.77 -9.40 -15.25
N GLU A 123 -9.38 -9.24 -16.44
CA GLU A 123 -9.48 -10.31 -17.43
C GLU A 123 -8.10 -10.82 -17.87
N ASP A 124 -7.18 -9.90 -18.20
CA ASP A 124 -5.82 -10.26 -18.61
C ASP A 124 -5.00 -10.86 -17.47
N GLN A 125 -5.10 -10.33 -16.24
CA GLN A 125 -4.40 -10.90 -15.08
C GLN A 125 -4.92 -12.29 -14.73
N VAL A 126 -6.23 -12.53 -14.84
CA VAL A 126 -6.82 -13.87 -14.66
C VAL A 126 -6.24 -14.86 -15.67
N GLU A 127 -6.15 -14.47 -16.95
CA GLU A 127 -5.55 -15.32 -17.99
C GLU A 127 -4.06 -15.60 -17.71
N LEU A 128 -3.29 -14.57 -17.32
CA LEU A 128 -1.87 -14.69 -17.04
C LEU A 128 -1.61 -15.60 -15.83
N MET A 129 -2.35 -15.41 -14.73
CA MET A 129 -2.21 -16.25 -13.54
C MET A 129 -2.60 -17.70 -13.81
N ARG A 130 -3.67 -17.96 -14.58
CA ARG A 130 -4.03 -19.34 -14.98
C ARG A 130 -2.91 -20.03 -15.76
N ARG A 131 -2.27 -19.30 -16.69
CA ARG A 131 -1.14 -19.83 -17.47
C ARG A 131 0.10 -20.05 -16.60
N GLN A 132 0.42 -19.11 -15.71
CA GLN A 132 1.58 -19.20 -14.83
C GLN A 132 1.44 -20.34 -13.82
N VAL A 133 0.29 -20.40 -13.13
CA VAL A 133 0.04 -21.34 -12.04
C VAL A 133 -0.25 -22.75 -12.55
N GLY A 134 -1.01 -22.89 -13.65
CA GLY A 134 -1.45 -24.19 -14.15
C GLY A 134 -2.28 -24.92 -13.10
N ASP A 135 -1.92 -26.18 -12.80
CA ASP A 135 -2.60 -27.02 -11.80
C ASP A 135 -1.97 -26.94 -10.40
N ARG A 136 -0.97 -26.08 -10.20
CA ARG A 136 -0.23 -25.91 -8.93
C ARG A 136 -1.00 -25.02 -7.95
N LYS A 137 -0.58 -24.97 -6.69
CA LYS A 137 -1.22 -24.12 -5.67
C LYS A 137 -0.44 -22.85 -5.39
N VAL A 138 -1.17 -21.83 -4.97
CA VAL A 138 -0.63 -20.54 -4.54
C VAL A 138 -0.91 -20.34 -3.06
N LEU A 139 0.11 -20.02 -2.28
CA LEU A 139 -0.01 -19.57 -0.90
C LEU A 139 -0.06 -18.05 -0.85
N LEU A 140 -0.92 -17.49 0.00
CA LEU A 140 -1.01 -16.04 0.20
C LEU A 140 -1.09 -15.71 1.68
N ALA A 141 -0.21 -14.81 2.15
CA ALA A 141 -0.35 -14.17 3.45
C ALA A 141 -1.43 -13.08 3.36
N LEU A 142 -2.58 -13.32 3.97
CA LEU A 142 -3.70 -12.39 3.96
C LEU A 142 -3.64 -11.50 5.21
N SER A 143 -3.08 -10.30 5.10
CA SER A 143 -2.96 -9.38 6.24
C SER A 143 -4.27 -8.64 6.56
N GLY A 144 -5.24 -8.68 5.64
CA GLY A 144 -6.45 -7.84 5.68
C GLY A 144 -6.24 -6.45 5.06
N GLY A 145 -5.00 -6.06 4.76
CA GLY A 145 -4.71 -4.85 3.99
C GLY A 145 -5.29 -4.91 2.58
N VAL A 146 -5.55 -3.75 1.99
CA VAL A 146 -6.20 -3.64 0.67
C VAL A 146 -5.46 -4.44 -0.40
N ASP A 147 -4.13 -4.34 -0.48
CA ASP A 147 -3.36 -5.01 -1.54
C ASP A 147 -3.48 -6.53 -1.43
N SER A 148 -3.24 -7.09 -0.24
CA SER A 148 -3.39 -8.54 -0.01
C SER A 148 -4.82 -9.04 -0.27
N SER A 149 -5.82 -8.21 0.02
CA SER A 149 -7.24 -8.53 -0.18
C SER A 149 -7.60 -8.54 -1.68
N VAL A 150 -7.09 -7.58 -2.45
CA VAL A 150 -7.28 -7.53 -3.90
C VAL A 150 -6.54 -8.68 -4.59
N VAL A 151 -5.31 -9.01 -4.16
CA VAL A 151 -4.58 -10.20 -4.63
C VAL A 151 -5.37 -11.48 -4.36
N ALA A 152 -5.90 -11.63 -3.15
CA ALA A 152 -6.73 -12.79 -2.80
C ALA A 152 -7.95 -12.90 -3.72
N ALA A 153 -8.67 -11.80 -3.93
CA ALA A 153 -9.83 -11.78 -4.81
C ALA A 153 -9.47 -12.10 -6.28
N LEU A 154 -8.36 -11.57 -6.80
CA LEU A 154 -7.85 -11.89 -8.14
C LEU A 154 -7.48 -13.37 -8.27
N LEU A 155 -6.73 -13.91 -7.32
CA LEU A 155 -6.33 -15.32 -7.31
C LEU A 155 -7.55 -16.24 -7.19
N LEU A 156 -8.54 -15.93 -6.35
CA LEU A 156 -9.78 -16.70 -6.27
C LEU A 156 -10.52 -16.71 -7.61
N LYS A 157 -10.61 -15.55 -8.28
CA LYS A 157 -11.23 -15.45 -9.61
C LYS A 157 -10.46 -16.24 -10.68
N ALA A 158 -9.13 -16.29 -10.56
CA ALA A 158 -8.28 -16.96 -11.53
C ALA A 158 -8.22 -18.49 -11.34
N ILE A 159 -7.90 -18.94 -10.13
CA ILE A 159 -7.51 -20.33 -9.83
C ILE A 159 -8.37 -20.98 -8.73
N GLY A 160 -9.35 -20.26 -8.17
CA GLY A 160 -10.31 -20.80 -7.20
C GLY A 160 -9.65 -21.49 -6.02
N ASN A 161 -9.99 -22.77 -5.81
CA ASN A 161 -9.53 -23.58 -4.68
C ASN A 161 -8.03 -23.93 -4.69
N GLN A 162 -7.30 -23.59 -5.75
CA GLN A 162 -5.83 -23.70 -5.77
C GLN A 162 -5.16 -22.63 -4.90
N LEU A 163 -5.88 -21.55 -4.56
CA LEU A 163 -5.43 -20.57 -3.59
C LEU A 163 -5.58 -21.10 -2.17
N VAL A 164 -4.53 -20.97 -1.36
CA VAL A 164 -4.57 -21.13 0.10
C VAL A 164 -4.18 -19.82 0.73
N CYS A 165 -5.07 -19.23 1.53
CA CYS A 165 -4.81 -18.02 2.29
C CYS A 165 -4.46 -18.38 3.73
N VAL A 166 -3.47 -17.70 4.30
CA VAL A 166 -3.15 -17.75 5.74
C VAL A 166 -3.37 -16.36 6.32
N HIS A 167 -4.29 -16.23 7.27
CA HIS A 167 -4.50 -15.02 8.06
C HIS A 167 -4.02 -15.28 9.49
N VAL A 168 -3.04 -14.50 9.94
CA VAL A 168 -2.49 -14.59 11.30
C VAL A 168 -3.05 -13.44 12.14
N ASN A 169 -3.89 -13.76 13.12
CA ASN A 169 -4.25 -12.84 14.17
C ASN A 169 -3.12 -12.79 15.21
N HIS A 170 -2.22 -11.82 15.05
CA HIS A 170 -1.12 -11.57 15.97
C HIS A 170 -1.53 -10.74 17.20
N GLY A 171 -2.82 -10.48 17.39
CA GLY A 171 -3.32 -9.77 18.56
C GLY A 171 -2.88 -8.32 18.65
N LEU A 172 -2.54 -7.66 17.54
CA LEU A 172 -2.30 -6.20 17.46
C LEU A 172 -3.14 -5.56 16.35
N MET A 173 -4.24 -6.20 15.97
CA MET A 173 -5.20 -5.69 15.00
C MET A 173 -6.22 -4.76 15.66
N ARG A 174 -6.95 -3.99 14.84
CA ARG A 174 -8.10 -3.19 15.30
C ARG A 174 -9.23 -4.11 15.76
N LYS A 175 -10.19 -3.54 16.49
CA LYS A 175 -11.36 -4.27 16.98
C LYS A 175 -12.10 -4.94 15.81
N ASN A 176 -12.37 -6.23 15.96
CA ASN A 176 -13.11 -7.08 15.00
C ASN A 176 -12.48 -7.20 13.60
N GLU A 177 -11.23 -6.77 13.42
CA GLU A 177 -10.61 -6.72 12.09
C GLU A 177 -10.34 -8.12 11.52
N SER A 178 -9.81 -9.02 12.34
CA SER A 178 -9.53 -10.40 11.95
C SER A 178 -10.81 -11.17 11.65
N GLU A 179 -11.86 -10.94 12.44
CA GLU A 179 -13.19 -11.52 12.26
C GLU A 179 -13.81 -11.07 10.94
N SER A 180 -13.68 -9.77 10.60
CA SER A 180 -14.15 -9.22 9.32
C SER A 180 -13.42 -9.83 8.12
N VAL A 181 -12.10 -10.05 8.21
CA VAL A 181 -11.33 -10.74 7.17
C VAL A 181 -11.83 -12.18 6.98
N VAL A 182 -12.06 -12.91 8.07
CA VAL A 182 -12.60 -14.27 8.01
C VAL A 182 -13.99 -14.28 7.39
N GLU A 183 -14.88 -13.37 7.81
CA GLU A 183 -16.24 -13.27 7.29
C GLU A 183 -16.23 -13.05 5.76
N VAL A 184 -15.48 -12.08 5.27
CA VAL A 184 -15.43 -11.79 3.83
C VAL A 184 -14.79 -12.94 3.05
N PHE A 185 -13.59 -13.38 3.43
CA PHE A 185 -12.85 -14.32 2.59
C PHE A 185 -13.33 -15.76 2.75
N LYS A 186 -13.67 -16.22 3.96
CA LYS A 186 -14.10 -17.60 4.19
C LYS A 186 -15.60 -17.77 3.95
N ASN A 187 -16.43 -16.88 4.49
CA ASN A 187 -17.89 -17.09 4.49
C ASN A 187 -18.55 -16.56 3.22
N GLN A 188 -18.09 -15.43 2.68
CA GLN A 188 -18.69 -14.81 1.49
C GLN A 188 -18.01 -15.22 0.19
N LEU A 189 -16.67 -15.22 0.16
CA LEU A 189 -15.87 -15.56 -1.04
C LEU A 189 -15.44 -17.04 -1.09
N HIS A 190 -15.74 -17.83 -0.06
CA HIS A 190 -15.44 -19.26 0.01
C HIS A 190 -13.95 -19.61 -0.23
N ALA A 191 -13.04 -18.71 0.14
CA ALA A 191 -11.61 -18.95 0.06
C ALA A 191 -11.20 -20.07 1.01
N ASN A 192 -10.21 -20.86 0.60
CA ASN A 192 -9.51 -21.77 1.50
C ASN A 192 -8.63 -20.96 2.46
N LEU A 193 -9.22 -20.51 3.57
CA LEU A 193 -8.60 -19.64 4.55
C LEU A 193 -8.23 -20.42 5.82
N ILE A 194 -6.92 -20.46 6.10
CA ILE A 194 -6.34 -20.90 7.37
C ILE A 194 -6.27 -19.68 8.28
N TYR A 195 -7.04 -19.73 9.37
CA TYR A 195 -7.01 -18.72 10.41
C TYR A 195 -6.12 -19.20 11.56
N VAL A 196 -5.09 -18.42 11.88
CA VAL A 196 -4.18 -18.70 13.00
C VAL A 196 -4.36 -17.64 14.07
N ASP A 197 -4.88 -18.06 15.23
CA ASP A 197 -4.86 -17.23 16.43
C ASP A 197 -3.50 -17.36 17.12
N ALA A 198 -2.68 -16.32 17.02
CA ALA A 198 -1.36 -16.25 17.61
C ALA A 198 -1.26 -15.16 18.69
N VAL A 199 -2.39 -14.65 19.21
CA VAL A 199 -2.42 -13.52 20.16
C VAL A 199 -1.47 -13.75 21.34
N GLU A 200 -1.61 -14.89 22.03
CA GLU A 200 -0.77 -15.23 23.20
C GLU A 200 0.72 -15.33 22.87
N ARG A 201 1.02 -15.87 21.69
CA ARG A 201 2.40 -16.06 21.21
C ARG A 201 3.10 -14.71 20.97
N PHE A 202 2.41 -13.77 20.34
CA PHE A 202 2.96 -12.43 20.09
C PHE A 202 3.05 -11.61 21.37
N LEU A 203 1.98 -11.58 22.17
CA LEU A 203 1.97 -10.80 23.41
C LEU A 203 3.01 -11.31 24.42
N GLY A 204 3.23 -12.63 24.51
CA GLY A 204 4.29 -13.19 25.35
C GLY A 204 5.70 -12.79 24.91
N LYS A 205 5.95 -12.63 23.60
CA LYS A 205 7.25 -12.16 23.10
C LYS A 205 7.47 -10.66 23.23
N LEU A 206 6.39 -9.90 23.34
CA LEU A 206 6.41 -8.45 23.52
C LEU A 206 6.39 -8.05 24.99
N GLU A 207 6.35 -9.02 25.90
CA GLU A 207 6.36 -8.77 27.33
C GLU A 207 7.60 -7.98 27.73
N ASN A 208 7.38 -6.85 28.41
CA ASN A 208 8.43 -5.91 28.85
C ASN A 208 9.27 -5.28 27.71
N VAL A 209 8.87 -5.38 26.45
CA VAL A 209 9.59 -4.76 25.32
C VAL A 209 9.05 -3.34 25.10
N SER A 210 9.84 -2.32 25.43
CA SER A 210 9.45 -0.92 25.25
C SER A 210 10.06 -0.23 24.04
N ASP A 211 11.17 -0.74 23.52
CA ASP A 211 11.87 -0.12 22.38
C ASP A 211 11.07 -0.33 21.06
N PRO A 212 10.73 0.74 20.32
CA PRO A 212 9.91 0.64 19.10
C PRO A 212 10.52 -0.24 18.01
N GLU A 213 11.82 -0.14 17.78
CA GLU A 213 12.52 -0.90 16.75
C GLU A 213 12.59 -2.39 17.11
N GLN A 214 12.81 -2.71 18.39
CA GLN A 214 12.71 -4.08 18.89
C GLN A 214 11.29 -4.63 18.72
N LYS A 215 10.24 -3.87 19.04
CA LYS A 215 8.85 -4.29 18.81
C LYS A 215 8.62 -4.62 17.34
N ARG A 216 9.00 -3.72 16.43
CA ARG A 216 8.89 -3.91 14.98
C ARG A 216 9.59 -5.20 14.53
N LYS A 217 10.82 -5.42 14.97
CA LYS A 217 11.61 -6.62 14.64
C LYS A 217 10.99 -7.91 15.20
N ILE A 218 10.52 -7.90 16.44
CA ILE A 218 9.87 -9.05 17.08
C ILE A 218 8.59 -9.40 16.33
N ILE A 219 7.71 -8.43 16.08
CA ILE A 219 6.43 -8.67 15.39
C ILE A 219 6.69 -9.19 13.96
N GLY A 220 7.57 -8.53 13.20
CA GLY A 220 7.88 -8.95 11.84
C GLY A 220 8.48 -10.35 11.78
N SER A 221 9.48 -10.64 12.63
CA SER A 221 10.12 -11.96 12.64
C SER A 221 9.19 -13.08 13.11
N GLU A 222 8.32 -12.81 14.09
CA GLU A 222 7.39 -13.81 14.58
C GLU A 222 6.26 -14.09 13.59
N PHE A 223 5.78 -13.07 12.88
CA PHE A 223 4.81 -13.24 11.80
C PHE A 223 5.32 -14.19 10.72
N ILE A 224 6.58 -14.00 10.30
CA ILE A 224 7.20 -14.86 9.30
C ILE A 224 7.29 -16.31 9.81
N ARG A 225 7.68 -16.53 11.07
CA ARG A 225 7.76 -17.88 11.66
C ARG A 225 6.40 -18.57 11.70
N VAL A 226 5.35 -17.87 12.13
CA VAL A 226 4.00 -18.43 12.15
C VAL A 226 3.54 -18.78 10.73
N PHE A 227 3.78 -17.88 9.77
CA PHE A 227 3.44 -18.13 8.37
C PHE A 227 4.23 -19.31 7.78
N GLU A 228 5.52 -19.42 8.09
CA GLU A 228 6.39 -20.54 7.70
C GLU A 228 5.90 -21.87 8.27
N GLU A 229 5.53 -21.89 9.55
CA GLU A 229 4.98 -23.07 10.22
C GLU A 229 3.68 -23.55 9.56
N GLU A 230 2.81 -22.64 9.13
CA GLU A 230 1.61 -23.01 8.36
C GLU A 230 1.96 -23.45 6.93
N ALA A 231 2.88 -22.76 6.26
CA ALA A 231 3.31 -23.12 4.92
C ALA A 231 3.86 -24.56 4.85
N ARG A 232 4.65 -24.96 5.86
CA ARG A 232 5.23 -26.32 5.94
C ARG A 232 4.22 -27.44 6.19
N LYS A 233 3.01 -27.12 6.67
CA LYS A 233 1.93 -28.11 6.84
C LYS A 233 1.21 -28.41 5.52
N LEU A 234 1.51 -27.67 4.46
CA LEU A 234 0.78 -27.71 3.21
C LEU A 234 1.63 -28.37 2.12
N ASP A 235 1.05 -29.36 1.46
CA ASP A 235 1.69 -30.05 0.34
C ASP A 235 1.28 -29.45 -1.02
N GLY A 236 2.26 -29.41 -1.92
CA GLY A 236 2.07 -29.03 -3.33
C GLY A 236 1.84 -27.53 -3.54
N ILE A 237 2.50 -26.70 -2.73
CA ILE A 237 2.54 -25.24 -2.93
C ILE A 237 3.85 -24.89 -3.62
N ASP A 238 3.74 -24.37 -4.84
CA ASP A 238 4.89 -23.96 -5.65
C ASP A 238 4.99 -22.43 -5.78
N PHE A 239 3.91 -21.71 -5.45
CA PHE A 239 3.80 -20.28 -5.64
C PHE A 239 3.48 -19.52 -4.36
N LEU A 240 4.04 -18.31 -4.26
CA LEU A 240 3.71 -17.32 -3.24
C LEU A 240 3.09 -16.08 -3.90
N GLY A 241 1.83 -15.80 -3.55
CA GLY A 241 1.12 -14.60 -3.97
C GLY A 241 1.55 -13.38 -3.16
N GLN A 242 1.73 -12.23 -3.81
CA GLN A 242 2.13 -10.99 -3.14
C GLN A 242 1.41 -9.77 -3.68
N GLY A 243 1.17 -8.81 -2.78
CA GLY A 243 0.54 -7.52 -3.07
C GLY A 243 1.51 -6.42 -3.46
N THR A 244 2.63 -6.76 -4.10
CA THR A 244 3.60 -5.78 -4.62
C THR A 244 2.90 -4.88 -5.65
N ILE A 245 3.01 -3.56 -5.47
CA ILE A 245 2.40 -2.56 -6.36
C ILE A 245 3.46 -1.79 -7.14
N TYR A 246 3.03 -1.06 -8.16
CA TYR A 246 3.95 -0.38 -9.07
C TYR A 246 4.90 0.63 -8.39
N PRO A 247 4.44 1.44 -7.41
CA PRO A 247 5.33 2.28 -6.61
C PRO A 247 6.48 1.53 -5.92
N ASP A 248 6.26 0.31 -5.43
CA ASP A 248 7.28 -0.48 -4.74
C ASP A 248 8.42 -0.85 -5.71
N ILE A 249 8.08 -1.14 -6.97
CA ILE A 249 9.05 -1.47 -8.01
C ILE A 249 9.86 -0.24 -8.39
N ILE A 250 9.22 0.91 -8.57
CA ILE A 250 9.91 2.16 -8.94
C ILE A 250 10.95 2.54 -7.87
N GLU A 251 10.55 2.51 -6.59
CA GLU A 251 11.45 2.81 -5.47
C GLU A 251 12.67 1.87 -5.39
N SER A 252 12.52 0.63 -5.87
CA SER A 252 13.60 -0.37 -5.90
C SER A 252 14.43 -0.40 -7.20
N GLY A 253 13.85 0.07 -8.32
CA GLY A 253 14.36 -0.18 -9.67
C GLY A 253 15.07 1.00 -10.34
N THR A 254 14.82 2.24 -9.93
CA THR A 254 15.50 3.40 -10.51
C THR A 254 16.84 3.66 -9.79
N LYS A 255 17.95 3.64 -10.54
CA LYS A 255 19.31 3.96 -10.04
C LYS A 255 19.41 5.38 -9.43
N THR A 256 18.49 6.26 -9.80
CA THR A 256 18.36 7.67 -9.41
C THR A 256 17.61 7.86 -8.08
N ALA A 257 16.70 6.96 -7.71
CA ALA A 257 16.05 6.99 -6.39
C ALA A 257 16.97 6.31 -5.38
N LYS A 258 17.39 7.05 -4.34
CA LYS A 258 18.11 6.47 -3.20
C LYS A 258 17.32 5.27 -2.68
N MET A 259 17.93 4.08 -2.68
CA MET A 259 17.35 2.83 -2.16
C MET A 259 16.86 3.01 -0.71
N VAL A 260 15.60 3.39 -0.55
CA VAL A 260 14.91 3.48 0.75
C VAL A 260 13.67 2.61 0.64
N LYS A 261 13.90 1.30 0.61
CA LYS A 261 13.04 0.27 1.20
C LYS A 261 13.70 -1.08 0.99
N SER A 262 14.24 -1.61 2.08
CA SER A 262 14.67 -3.00 2.19
C SER A 262 13.45 -3.92 1.97
N HIS A 263 13.43 -4.65 0.86
CA HIS A 263 12.81 -5.97 0.70
C HIS A 263 11.51 -6.21 1.48
N HIS A 264 10.35 -5.82 0.94
CA HIS A 264 9.08 -6.32 1.47
C HIS A 264 8.52 -7.49 0.66
N ASN A 265 7.90 -8.38 1.45
CA ASN A 265 7.05 -9.53 1.14
C ASN A 265 7.73 -10.92 1.03
N VAL A 266 9.04 -11.05 0.78
CA VAL A 266 9.79 -12.33 0.92
C VAL A 266 10.98 -12.23 1.88
N GLY A 267 11.39 -11.02 2.30
CA GLY A 267 12.68 -10.72 2.95
C GLY A 267 13.00 -11.39 4.30
N GLY A 268 12.24 -12.41 4.71
CA GLY A 268 12.63 -13.27 5.82
C GLY A 268 12.10 -14.71 5.73
N LEU A 269 11.46 -15.12 4.63
CA LEU A 269 11.22 -16.55 4.41
C LEU A 269 12.59 -17.25 4.27
N PRO A 270 12.79 -18.42 4.91
CA PRO A 270 14.07 -19.09 4.87
C PRO A 270 14.40 -19.60 3.47
N GLU A 271 15.70 -19.68 3.15
CA GLU A 271 16.22 -19.97 1.80
C GLU A 271 15.83 -21.36 1.25
N ASP A 272 15.35 -22.26 2.13
CA ASP A 272 14.86 -23.59 1.77
C ASP A 272 13.43 -23.59 1.21
N LEU A 273 12.64 -22.54 1.48
CA LEU A 273 11.30 -22.37 0.91
C LEU A 273 11.39 -21.74 -0.49
N LYS A 274 11.51 -22.60 -1.50
CA LYS A 274 11.58 -22.21 -2.91
C LYS A 274 10.18 -22.03 -3.50
N PHE A 275 9.67 -20.80 -3.45
CA PHE A 275 8.44 -20.41 -4.15
C PHE A 275 8.74 -19.58 -5.39
N GLU A 276 7.98 -19.80 -6.46
CA GLU A 276 7.84 -18.84 -7.55
C GLU A 276 6.86 -17.73 -7.14
N LEU A 277 7.11 -16.48 -7.55
CA LEU A 277 6.26 -15.35 -7.15
C LEU A 277 5.10 -15.12 -8.11
N VAL A 278 3.92 -14.80 -7.55
CA VAL A 278 2.74 -14.33 -8.29
C VAL A 278 2.38 -12.94 -7.78
N GLU A 279 2.69 -11.91 -8.58
CA GLU A 279 2.56 -10.49 -8.21
C GLU A 279 1.58 -9.78 -9.16
N PRO A 280 0.26 -10.03 -9.05
CA PRO A 280 -0.70 -9.58 -10.06
C PRO A 280 -0.94 -8.07 -10.01
N LEU A 281 -0.56 -7.37 -8.93
CA LEU A 281 -0.77 -5.94 -8.76
C LEU A 281 0.43 -5.07 -9.16
N LYS A 282 1.52 -5.69 -9.60
CA LYS A 282 2.81 -5.01 -9.84
C LYS A 282 2.75 -3.86 -10.85
N GLN A 283 1.67 -3.78 -11.62
CA GLN A 283 1.42 -2.79 -12.68
C GLN A 283 0.53 -1.63 -12.23
N LEU A 284 -0.07 -1.73 -11.03
CA LEU A 284 -1.07 -0.81 -10.54
C LEU A 284 -0.50 0.20 -9.55
N PHE A 285 -0.98 1.44 -9.64
CA PHE A 285 -0.93 2.41 -8.56
C PHE A 285 -1.99 2.11 -7.49
N LYS A 286 -1.84 2.73 -6.30
CA LYS A 286 -2.70 2.45 -5.14
C LYS A 286 -4.19 2.72 -5.38
N ASP A 287 -4.50 3.79 -6.10
CA ASP A 287 -5.83 4.17 -6.54
C ASP A 287 -6.42 3.14 -7.53
N GLU A 288 -5.61 2.64 -8.46
CA GLU A 288 -6.01 1.55 -9.37
C GLU A 288 -6.23 0.24 -8.61
N VAL A 289 -5.40 -0.09 -7.61
CA VAL A 289 -5.63 -1.27 -6.73
C VAL A 289 -6.99 -1.16 -6.04
N ARG A 290 -7.36 0.03 -5.56
CA ARG A 290 -8.68 0.25 -4.95
C ARG A 290 -9.80 0.06 -5.98
N ALA A 291 -9.68 0.68 -7.15
CA ALA A 291 -10.66 0.52 -8.23
C ALA A 291 -10.80 -0.97 -8.65
N CYS A 292 -9.70 -1.70 -8.71
CA CYS A 292 -9.68 -3.14 -8.97
C CYS A 292 -10.43 -3.93 -7.88
N GLY A 293 -10.22 -3.58 -6.60
CA GLY A 293 -10.96 -4.19 -5.49
C GLY A 293 -12.47 -3.99 -5.58
N VAL A 294 -12.92 -2.79 -5.94
CA VAL A 294 -14.35 -2.50 -6.16
C VAL A 294 -14.91 -3.32 -7.33
N GLU A 295 -14.19 -3.37 -8.45
CA GLU A 295 -14.59 -4.14 -9.64
C GLU A 295 -14.65 -5.66 -9.37
N LEU A 296 -13.84 -6.15 -8.43
CA LEU A 296 -13.88 -7.54 -7.94
C LEU A 296 -15.01 -7.82 -6.94
N GLY A 297 -15.79 -6.80 -6.55
CA GLY A 297 -16.90 -6.92 -5.62
C GLY A 297 -16.48 -6.95 -4.14
N LEU A 298 -15.27 -6.51 -3.80
CA LEU A 298 -14.87 -6.39 -2.40
C LEU A 298 -15.66 -5.27 -1.70
N PRO A 299 -16.01 -5.43 -0.40
CA PRO A 299 -16.70 -4.39 0.34
C PRO A 299 -15.94 -3.06 0.35
N HIS A 300 -16.67 -1.94 0.19
CA HIS A 300 -16.09 -0.61 0.18
C HIS A 300 -15.25 -0.33 1.44
N SER A 301 -15.72 -0.77 2.61
CA SER A 301 -15.01 -0.63 3.89
C SER A 301 -13.67 -1.38 3.95
N MET A 302 -13.50 -2.44 3.15
CA MET A 302 -12.24 -3.17 3.03
C MET A 302 -11.30 -2.52 2.01
N VAL A 303 -11.84 -2.01 0.91
CA VAL A 303 -11.05 -1.39 -0.17
C VAL A 303 -10.52 -0.02 0.22
N TYR A 304 -11.38 0.83 0.78
CA TYR A 304 -11.05 2.21 1.15
C TYR A 304 -10.63 2.33 2.61
N ARG A 305 -10.29 1.20 3.26
CA ARG A 305 -9.69 1.21 4.59
C ARG A 305 -8.42 2.06 4.60
N GLN A 306 -8.20 2.72 5.73
CA GLN A 306 -6.97 3.47 5.94
C GLN A 306 -5.74 2.55 6.00
N PRO A 307 -4.56 3.08 5.65
CA PRO A 307 -3.30 2.41 5.91
C PRO A 307 -3.21 1.99 7.38
N PHE A 308 -2.79 0.76 7.61
CA PHE A 308 -2.56 0.21 8.93
C PHE A 308 -1.12 -0.33 8.98
N PRO A 309 -0.30 0.07 9.95
CA PRO A 309 1.10 -0.33 10.01
C PRO A 309 1.22 -1.85 10.19
N GLY A 310 2.27 -2.47 9.65
CA GLY A 310 2.52 -3.92 9.81
C GLY A 310 2.56 -4.37 11.28
N PRO A 311 3.24 -3.65 12.19
CA PRO A 311 3.18 -3.88 13.64
C PRO A 311 1.80 -3.64 14.29
N GLY A 312 0.83 -3.11 13.52
CA GLY A 312 -0.50 -2.75 13.97
C GLY A 312 -0.51 -1.80 15.16
N LEU A 313 -1.32 -2.13 16.17
CA LEU A 313 -1.41 -1.38 17.42
C LEU A 313 -0.11 -1.42 18.25
N GLY A 314 0.87 -2.25 17.89
CA GLY A 314 2.15 -2.32 18.58
C GLY A 314 2.94 -1.01 18.59
N VAL A 315 2.71 -0.13 17.61
CA VAL A 315 3.30 1.23 17.52
C VAL A 315 2.33 2.35 17.93
N ARG A 316 1.12 1.97 18.39
CA ARG A 316 0.10 2.90 18.92
C ARG A 316 -0.15 2.70 20.41
N CYS A 317 0.31 1.58 20.97
CA CYS A 317 0.46 1.33 22.39
C CYS A 317 1.93 1.56 22.79
N LEU A 318 2.27 2.79 23.17
CA LEU A 318 3.67 3.24 23.33
C LEU A 318 4.43 2.47 24.41
N GLY A 319 5.72 2.23 24.25
CA GLY A 319 6.48 1.43 25.21
C GLY A 319 5.98 -0.02 25.32
N ALA A 320 6.08 -0.62 26.52
CA ALA A 320 5.71 -2.02 26.76
C ALA A 320 4.20 -2.25 26.66
N ILE A 321 3.80 -3.24 25.87
CA ILE A 321 2.39 -3.53 25.58
C ILE A 321 1.79 -4.34 26.73
N THR A 322 0.67 -3.88 27.26
CA THR A 322 -0.14 -4.58 28.26
C THR A 322 -1.56 -4.77 27.72
N ARG A 323 -2.28 -5.79 28.19
CA ARG A 323 -3.62 -6.14 27.66
C ARG A 323 -4.62 -5.01 27.86
N ASP A 324 -4.64 -4.42 29.04
CA ASP A 324 -5.51 -3.30 29.39
C ASP A 324 -5.24 -2.08 28.50
N ARG A 325 -3.98 -1.72 28.26
CA ARG A 325 -3.65 -0.61 27.35
C ARG A 325 -4.01 -0.92 25.90
N LEU A 326 -3.80 -2.16 25.48
CA LEU A 326 -4.14 -2.58 24.13
C LEU A 326 -5.65 -2.57 23.89
N GLU A 327 -6.44 -2.96 24.90
CA GLU A 327 -7.89 -2.79 24.93
C GLU A 327 -8.28 -1.30 24.86
N ALA A 328 -7.64 -0.44 25.66
CA ALA A 328 -7.88 1.01 25.61
C ALA A 328 -7.64 1.60 24.21
N VAL A 329 -6.55 1.21 23.53
CA VAL A 329 -6.28 1.63 22.15
C VAL A 329 -7.37 1.10 21.21
N ARG A 330 -7.75 -0.18 21.29
CA ARG A 330 -8.76 -0.78 20.41
C ARG A 330 -10.12 -0.14 20.53
N GLU A 331 -10.60 0.01 21.75
CA GLU A 331 -11.94 0.54 22.02
C GLU A 331 -12.01 2.03 21.64
N SER A 332 -10.98 2.80 22.00
CA SER A 332 -10.92 4.21 21.61
C SER A 332 -10.78 4.41 20.09
N ASP A 333 -10.00 3.58 19.39
CA ASP A 333 -9.87 3.63 17.91
C ASP A 333 -11.20 3.27 17.23
N ALA A 334 -11.94 2.30 17.79
CA ALA A 334 -13.25 1.91 17.28
C ALA A 334 -14.28 3.06 17.42
N ILE A 335 -14.32 3.72 18.57
CA ILE A 335 -15.18 4.90 18.80
C ILE A 335 -14.82 6.04 17.84
N LEU A 336 -13.52 6.33 17.70
CA LEU A 336 -13.03 7.35 16.78
C LEU A 336 -13.50 7.07 15.34
N ARG A 337 -13.35 5.82 14.87
CA ARG A 337 -13.75 5.41 13.52
C ARG A 337 -15.24 5.58 13.29
N ASP A 338 -16.05 5.11 14.22
CA ASP A 338 -17.51 5.19 14.13
C ASP A 338 -18.00 6.65 14.07
N GLU A 339 -17.43 7.56 14.88
CA GLU A 339 -17.80 8.97 14.81
C GLU A 339 -17.26 9.69 13.59
N PHE A 340 -16.07 9.31 13.08
CA PHE A 340 -15.54 9.85 11.83
C PHE A 340 -16.39 9.43 10.62
N GLU A 341 -16.84 8.17 10.57
CA GLU A 341 -17.73 7.68 9.51
C GLU A 341 -19.08 8.42 9.55
N LYS A 342 -19.70 8.56 10.73
CA LYS A 342 -20.95 9.34 10.89
C LYS A 342 -20.82 10.80 10.46
N ALA A 343 -19.63 11.37 10.60
CA ALA A 343 -19.33 12.75 10.19
C ALA A 343 -18.85 12.87 8.73
N GLY A 344 -18.72 11.75 7.99
CA GLY A 344 -18.16 11.72 6.63
C GLY A 344 -16.67 12.09 6.54
N LEU A 345 -15.96 12.07 7.68
CA LEU A 345 -14.53 12.37 7.75
C LEU A 345 -13.66 11.20 7.31
N ASP A 346 -14.19 9.98 7.31
CA ASP A 346 -13.55 8.77 6.80
C ASP A 346 -13.15 8.87 5.31
N GLN A 347 -13.89 9.66 4.54
CA GLN A 347 -13.64 9.92 3.11
C GLN A 347 -12.68 11.09 2.87
N LYS A 348 -12.51 11.97 3.87
CA LYS A 348 -11.70 13.19 3.76
C LYS A 348 -10.31 13.00 4.35
N VAL A 349 -10.22 12.37 5.50
CA VAL A 349 -8.99 12.29 6.30
C VAL A 349 -8.15 11.10 5.86
N TRP A 350 -6.91 11.37 5.45
CA TRP A 350 -6.02 10.35 4.90
C TRP A 350 -5.74 9.21 5.90
N GLN A 351 -5.41 9.55 7.15
CA GLN A 351 -5.28 8.56 8.23
C GLN A 351 -5.67 9.18 9.57
N TYR A 352 -6.42 8.43 10.36
CA TYR A 352 -6.69 8.75 11.76
C TYR A 352 -6.70 7.50 12.63
N PHE A 353 -6.33 7.69 13.89
CA PHE A 353 -6.22 6.63 14.88
C PHE A 353 -6.06 7.19 16.29
N THR A 354 -6.18 6.31 17.27
CA THR A 354 -5.83 6.61 18.66
C THR A 354 -4.48 6.03 19.06
N VAL A 355 -3.82 6.69 20.01
CA VAL A 355 -2.56 6.28 20.64
C VAL A 355 -2.75 6.31 22.15
N VAL A 356 -2.23 5.31 22.86
CA VAL A 356 -2.23 5.28 24.34
C VAL A 356 -0.79 5.33 24.84
N PRO A 357 -0.36 6.40 25.52
CA PRO A 357 0.96 6.50 26.15
C PRO A 357 1.20 5.48 27.26
N ASN A 358 2.46 5.32 27.67
CA ASN A 358 2.88 4.40 28.74
C ASN A 358 2.80 5.01 30.15
N PHE A 359 2.08 6.12 30.32
CA PHE A 359 1.85 6.76 31.61
C PHE A 359 0.36 7.04 31.82
N LYS A 360 -0.01 7.16 33.10
CA LYS A 360 -1.39 7.41 33.53
C LYS A 360 -1.59 8.86 33.96
N SER A 361 -2.81 9.35 33.87
CA SER A 361 -3.23 10.66 34.37
C SER A 361 -4.19 10.56 35.54
N VAL A 362 -4.18 11.58 36.39
CA VAL A 362 -5.22 11.75 37.41
C VAL A 362 -6.52 12.22 36.77
N GLY A 363 -7.64 11.72 37.30
CA GLY A 363 -8.99 12.13 36.92
C GLY A 363 -9.98 11.87 38.04
N VAL A 364 -11.27 12.05 37.74
CA VAL A 364 -12.38 11.74 38.65
C VAL A 364 -13.38 10.89 37.87
N LYS A 365 -13.68 9.68 38.36
CA LYS A 365 -14.75 8.80 37.86
C LYS A 365 -15.58 8.32 39.05
N HIS A 366 -16.90 8.24 38.90
CA HIS A 366 -17.81 7.77 39.97
C HIS A 366 -17.61 8.49 41.32
N ASN A 367 -17.39 9.81 41.29
CA ASN A 367 -17.09 10.64 42.47
C ASN A 367 -15.86 10.22 43.28
N ALA A 368 -14.95 9.43 42.69
CA ALA A 368 -13.68 9.01 43.27
C ALA A 368 -12.50 9.43 42.38
N ARG A 369 -11.34 9.61 43.00
CA ARG A 369 -10.08 9.84 42.27
C ARG A 369 -9.76 8.61 41.43
N SER A 370 -9.50 8.81 40.14
CA SER A 370 -9.05 7.76 39.22
C SER A 370 -7.59 8.00 38.81
N PHE A 371 -6.90 6.91 38.45
CA PHE A 371 -5.56 6.95 37.89
C PHE A 371 -5.51 5.97 36.71
N GLU A 372 -5.82 6.50 35.54
CA GLU A 372 -6.07 5.74 34.31
C GLU A 372 -5.31 6.31 33.12
N TYR A 373 -5.38 5.63 31.98
CA TYR A 373 -4.66 6.04 30.78
C TYR A 373 -5.29 7.27 30.12
N MET A 374 -4.46 7.95 29.34
CA MET A 374 -4.93 8.93 28.38
C MET A 374 -4.92 8.34 26.96
N VAL A 375 -5.78 8.87 26.12
CA VAL A 375 -5.81 8.60 24.69
C VAL A 375 -5.44 9.87 23.93
N ILE A 376 -4.61 9.74 22.90
CA ILE A 376 -4.28 10.81 21.96
C ILE A 376 -4.91 10.45 20.62
N ILE A 377 -5.77 11.33 20.11
CA ILE A 377 -6.33 11.24 18.77
C ILE A 377 -5.34 11.88 17.80
N ARG A 378 -5.03 11.16 16.72
CA ARG A 378 -4.23 11.62 15.59
C ARG A 378 -5.08 11.59 14.34
N ALA A 379 -5.16 12.70 13.59
CA ALA A 379 -5.82 12.76 12.29
C ALA A 379 -5.04 13.69 11.35
N ILE A 380 -4.60 13.16 10.20
CA ILE A 380 -3.69 13.84 9.29
C ILE A 380 -4.09 13.65 7.83
N ASN A 381 -3.66 14.62 7.00
CA ASN A 381 -3.78 14.58 5.54
C ASN A 381 -2.41 14.70 4.89
N THR A 382 -2.22 13.96 3.81
CA THR A 382 -0.97 13.95 3.03
C THR A 382 -1.25 13.49 1.60
N ILE A 383 -0.38 13.92 0.68
CA ILE A 383 -0.37 13.47 -0.72
C ILE A 383 0.64 12.33 -0.92
N ASP A 384 1.82 12.43 -0.29
CA ASP A 384 2.99 11.57 -0.53
C ASP A 384 3.52 10.86 0.73
N ALA A 385 2.87 11.07 1.87
CA ALA A 385 3.33 10.66 3.21
C ALA A 385 4.69 11.24 3.64
N MET A 386 5.31 12.14 2.86
CA MET A 386 6.57 12.81 3.20
C MET A 386 6.32 14.07 4.03
N SER A 387 5.25 14.80 3.71
CA SER A 387 4.71 15.89 4.54
C SER A 387 3.27 15.59 4.93
N ALA A 388 2.82 16.04 6.10
CA ALA A 388 1.43 15.87 6.52
C ALA A 388 0.92 17.05 7.34
N SER A 389 -0.29 17.50 7.03
CA SER A 389 -1.03 18.50 7.80
C SER A 389 -2.00 17.84 8.77
N VAL A 390 -2.27 18.52 9.88
CA VAL A 390 -3.25 18.07 10.88
C VAL A 390 -4.65 18.41 10.39
N GLU A 391 -5.59 17.46 10.47
CA GLU A 391 -6.98 17.73 10.13
C GLU A 391 -7.60 18.69 11.16
N GLN A 392 -8.33 19.69 10.69
CA GLN A 392 -9.14 20.55 11.56
C GLN A 392 -10.51 19.88 11.78
N VAL A 393 -10.52 18.87 12.64
CA VAL A 393 -11.76 18.13 12.98
C VAL A 393 -12.76 19.09 13.64
N PRO A 394 -14.03 19.11 13.21
CA PRO A 394 -15.06 19.92 13.84
C PRO A 394 -15.12 19.68 15.36
N TRP A 395 -15.21 20.77 16.13
CA TRP A 395 -15.09 20.69 17.58
C TRP A 395 -16.21 19.87 18.24
N ASP A 396 -17.42 19.95 17.69
CA ASP A 396 -18.57 19.14 18.10
C ASP A 396 -18.32 17.63 17.90
N VAL A 397 -17.65 17.24 16.81
CA VAL A 397 -17.25 15.85 16.57
C VAL A 397 -16.19 15.41 17.59
N LEU A 398 -15.18 16.24 17.86
CA LEU A 398 -14.15 15.95 18.87
C LEU A 398 -14.74 15.82 20.28
N LEU A 399 -15.68 16.69 20.65
CA LEU A 399 -16.38 16.62 21.93
C LEU A 399 -17.17 15.31 22.05
N LYS A 400 -17.89 14.93 21.00
CA LYS A 400 -18.67 13.67 20.98
C LYS A 400 -17.77 12.44 21.10
N ILE A 401 -16.64 12.41 20.37
CA ILE A 401 -15.64 11.34 20.50
C ILE A 401 -15.08 11.30 21.92
N THR A 402 -14.77 12.47 22.48
CA THR A 402 -14.21 12.58 23.83
C THR A 402 -15.18 12.04 24.88
N ASP A 403 -16.44 12.46 24.83
CA ASP A 403 -17.48 12.02 25.75
C ASP A 403 -17.66 10.50 25.69
N ARG A 404 -17.74 9.94 24.48
CA ARG A 404 -17.85 8.49 24.28
C ARG A 404 -16.63 7.73 24.79
N ILE A 405 -15.41 8.18 24.49
CA ILE A 405 -14.19 7.50 24.98
C ILE A 405 -14.15 7.51 26.51
N LEU A 406 -14.49 8.63 27.15
CA LEU A 406 -14.43 8.75 28.62
C LEU A 406 -15.51 7.94 29.35
N ASP A 407 -16.67 7.77 28.73
CA ASP A 407 -17.81 7.01 29.25
C ASP A 407 -17.67 5.50 28.98
N GLU A 408 -17.35 5.12 27.73
CA GLU A 408 -17.38 3.72 27.27
C GLU A 408 -16.06 2.97 27.54
N VAL A 409 -14.91 3.64 27.62
CA VAL A 409 -13.61 2.99 27.83
C VAL A 409 -13.20 3.08 29.31
N GLU A 410 -13.34 1.96 30.02
CA GLU A 410 -13.22 1.89 31.48
C GLU A 410 -11.90 2.47 32.01
N ASN A 411 -10.78 2.08 31.40
CA ASN A 411 -9.43 2.42 31.83
C ASN A 411 -8.84 3.65 31.11
N VAL A 412 -9.69 4.55 30.59
CA VAL A 412 -9.29 5.85 30.04
C VAL A 412 -9.98 6.98 30.80
N ASN A 413 -9.24 8.03 31.17
CA ASN A 413 -9.79 9.19 31.87
C ASN A 413 -9.42 10.55 31.27
N ARG A 414 -8.76 10.55 30.11
CA ARG A 414 -8.35 11.77 29.42
C ARG A 414 -8.22 11.53 27.92
N VAL A 415 -8.65 12.51 27.13
CA VAL A 415 -8.49 12.51 25.67
C VAL A 415 -7.73 13.78 25.27
N CYS A 416 -6.79 13.63 24.35
CA CYS A 416 -6.01 14.71 23.75
C CYS A 416 -6.06 14.62 22.23
N TYR A 417 -5.76 15.71 21.53
CA TYR A 417 -5.64 15.76 20.07
C TYR A 417 -4.25 16.24 19.68
N ASP A 418 -3.56 15.51 18.81
CA ASP A 418 -2.21 15.85 18.37
C ASP A 418 -2.22 16.91 17.25
N LEU A 419 -1.67 18.08 17.55
CA LEU A 419 -1.58 19.24 16.65
C LEU A 419 -0.24 19.33 15.90
N SER A 420 0.62 18.31 15.98
CA SER A 420 1.97 18.35 15.41
C SER A 420 1.98 17.97 13.92
N PRO A 421 2.38 18.85 12.99
CA PRO A 421 2.53 18.47 11.58
C PRO A 421 3.75 17.57 11.34
N LYS A 422 3.82 16.96 10.15
CA LYS A 422 5.03 16.33 9.62
C LYS A 422 5.63 17.22 8.53
N PRO A 423 6.85 17.75 8.68
CA PRO A 423 7.69 17.86 9.89
C PRO A 423 7.14 18.89 10.92
N PRO A 424 7.63 18.94 12.19
CA PRO A 424 8.79 18.22 12.74
C PRO A 424 8.48 16.81 13.29
N ALA A 425 7.21 16.45 13.45
CA ALA A 425 6.81 15.13 13.93
C ALA A 425 6.71 14.10 12.78
N THR A 426 6.36 12.86 13.13
CA THR A 426 5.96 11.81 12.18
C THR A 426 4.44 11.58 12.22
N ILE A 427 3.93 10.71 11.35
CA ILE A 427 2.51 10.35 11.34
C ILE A 427 2.19 9.46 12.54
N GLU A 428 2.87 8.30 12.63
CA GLU A 428 2.83 7.40 13.79
C GLU A 428 3.76 7.92 14.90
N PHE A 429 3.50 7.51 16.15
CA PHE A 429 4.25 7.95 17.35
C PHE A 429 5.52 7.12 17.61
N GLU A 430 5.61 5.92 17.01
CA GLU A 430 6.69 4.93 17.13
C GLU A 430 6.89 4.20 15.80
#